data_AF-A0A353CCG0-F1
#
_entry.id   AF-A0A353CCG0-F1
#
_cell.length_a   1.000
_cell.length_b   1.000
_cell.length_c   1.000
_cell.angle_alpha   90.00
_cell.angle_beta   90.00
_cell.angle_gamma   90.00
#
_symmetry.space_group_name_H-M   'P 1'
#
loop_
_entity.id
_entity.type
_entity.pdbx_description
1 polymer ?
#
loop_
_entity_poly.entity_id
_entity_poly.type
_entity_poly.pdbx_seq_one_letter_code
_entity_poly.pdbx_strand_id
1 'polypeptide(L)'
;MPLAAPTKFAHIVYRTRRFQEMLEWYSTVFDARIQYKNPALAFMTYDDEHHRFAFADMNVLQPNGGETEKSGAIGVDHVGYTLGSVDALLENYASLKEKGISPYWCVHHGVTVSMYYADPDGNQMEFQVDLMDSSEDASELMATRFDANPIGVEYDPDQMLAGHRAGVSHDELLRFYEGGEVSPIRGEFARLVSA
;
A
#
# COMPACT_ATOMS: atom_id res chain seq x y z
N MET A 1 13.43 -0.38 34.44
CA MET A 1 13.49 -1.62 33.63
C MET A 1 13.43 -1.21 32.16
N PRO A 2 14.18 -1.87 31.26
CA PRO A 2 14.11 -1.56 29.83
C PRO A 2 12.71 -1.87 29.29
N LEU A 3 12.24 -1.06 28.34
CA LEU A 3 11.00 -1.30 27.61
C LEU A 3 11.20 -2.46 26.63
N ALA A 4 10.18 -3.31 26.46
CA ALA A 4 10.19 -4.36 25.44
C ALA A 4 9.65 -3.81 24.12
N ALA A 5 10.36 -4.03 23.02
CA ALA A 5 9.91 -3.67 21.68
C ALA A 5 8.97 -4.76 21.12
N PRO A 6 7.97 -4.39 20.28
CA PRO A 6 7.19 -5.36 19.51
C PRO A 6 8.08 -6.19 18.57
N THR A 7 7.68 -7.43 18.29
CA THR A 7 8.43 -8.34 17.41
C THR A 7 7.90 -8.39 15.98
N LYS A 8 6.63 -8.05 15.77
CA LYS A 8 5.97 -7.99 14.46
C LYS A 8 4.78 -7.03 14.51
N PHE A 9 4.46 -6.43 13.38
CA PHE A 9 3.12 -5.90 13.16
C PHE A 9 2.15 -7.08 13.12
N ALA A 10 0.99 -6.99 13.78
CA ALA A 10 0.02 -8.09 13.83
C ALA A 10 -1.10 -7.86 12.81
N HIS A 11 -1.94 -6.84 13.04
CA HIS A 11 -3.10 -6.56 12.19
C HIS A 11 -3.51 -5.09 12.23
N ILE A 12 -4.25 -4.69 11.20
CA ILE A 12 -5.03 -3.46 11.15
C ILE A 12 -6.53 -3.79 11.14
N VAL A 13 -7.33 -2.91 11.74
CA VAL A 13 -8.79 -3.04 11.77
C VAL A 13 -9.43 -1.87 11.05
N TYR A 14 -10.22 -2.17 10.02
CA TYR A 14 -11.00 -1.19 9.28
C TYR A 14 -12.45 -1.18 9.75
N ARG A 15 -13.00 0.03 9.87
CA ARG A 15 -14.44 0.26 10.06
C ARG A 15 -15.01 0.65 8.71
N THR A 16 -16.05 -0.03 8.27
CA THR A 16 -16.58 0.13 6.92
C THR A 16 -18.11 0.08 6.90
N ARG A 17 -18.72 0.80 5.95
CA ARG A 17 -20.13 0.60 5.55
C ARG A 17 -20.28 -0.18 4.24
N ARG A 18 -19.16 -0.54 3.60
CA ARG A 18 -19.09 -1.32 2.36
C ARG A 18 -18.45 -2.67 2.63
N PHE A 19 -18.98 -3.36 3.64
CA PHE A 19 -18.36 -4.55 4.22
C PHE A 19 -18.03 -5.63 3.18
N GLN A 20 -18.98 -5.98 2.31
CA GLN A 20 -18.76 -7.02 1.31
C GLN A 20 -17.73 -6.59 0.25
N GLU A 21 -17.79 -5.34 -0.23
CA GLU A 21 -16.84 -4.80 -1.21
C GLU A 21 -15.42 -4.77 -0.65
N MET A 22 -15.26 -4.41 0.62
CA MET A 22 -13.97 -4.44 1.31
C MET A 22 -13.39 -5.86 1.36
N LEU A 23 -14.20 -6.86 1.74
CA LEU A 23 -13.71 -8.25 1.77
C LEU A 23 -13.29 -8.73 0.38
N GLU A 24 -14.06 -8.44 -0.66
CA GLU A 24 -13.74 -8.81 -2.04
C GLU A 24 -12.48 -8.12 -2.55
N TRP A 25 -12.33 -6.84 -2.24
CA TRP A 25 -11.17 -6.05 -2.62
C TRP A 25 -9.90 -6.58 -1.95
N TYR A 26 -9.92 -6.82 -0.63
CA TYR A 26 -8.75 -7.35 0.08
C TYR A 26 -8.42 -8.79 -0.31
N SER A 27 -9.43 -9.63 -0.62
CA SER A 27 -9.17 -10.95 -1.23
C SER A 27 -8.47 -10.82 -2.57
N THR A 28 -8.82 -9.80 -3.37
CA THR A 28 -8.29 -9.62 -4.72
C THR A 28 -6.89 -9.02 -4.73
N VAL A 29 -6.66 -8.02 -3.88
CA VAL A 29 -5.45 -7.18 -3.90
C VAL A 29 -4.32 -7.76 -3.05
N PHE A 30 -4.66 -8.41 -1.95
CA PHE A 30 -3.68 -9.00 -1.03
C PHE A 30 -3.60 -10.53 -1.11
N ASP A 31 -4.35 -11.14 -2.03
CA ASP A 31 -4.62 -12.59 -2.03
C ASP A 31 -5.07 -13.09 -0.64
N ALA A 32 -5.81 -12.24 0.08
CA ALA A 32 -6.16 -12.49 1.46
C ALA A 32 -7.31 -13.50 1.55
N ARG A 33 -7.21 -14.43 2.49
CA ARG A 33 -8.20 -15.47 2.77
C ARG A 33 -8.97 -15.16 4.04
N ILE A 34 -10.29 -15.35 4.00
CA ILE A 34 -11.17 -15.16 5.16
C ILE A 34 -10.95 -16.31 6.16
N GLN A 35 -10.57 -15.96 7.37
CA GLN A 35 -10.35 -16.89 8.48
C GLN A 35 -11.60 -17.04 9.34
N TYR A 36 -12.37 -15.95 9.49
CA TYR A 36 -13.66 -15.93 10.17
C TYR A 36 -14.52 -14.79 9.61
N LYS A 37 -15.83 -15.03 9.53
CA LYS A 37 -16.82 -14.00 9.19
C LYS A 37 -18.14 -14.27 9.91
N ASN A 38 -18.71 -13.21 10.47
CA ASN A 38 -20.12 -13.15 10.89
C ASN A 38 -20.75 -11.87 10.30
N PRO A 39 -22.04 -11.58 10.56
CA PRO A 39 -22.69 -10.40 9.99
C PRO A 39 -22.05 -9.05 10.34
N ALA A 40 -21.30 -8.94 11.44
CA ALA A 40 -20.72 -7.68 11.92
C ALA A 40 -19.19 -7.59 11.78
N LEU A 41 -18.49 -8.73 11.72
CA LEU A 41 -17.04 -8.82 11.79
C LEU A 41 -16.49 -9.85 10.80
N ALA A 42 -15.36 -9.53 10.18
CA ALA A 42 -14.57 -10.48 9.41
C ALA A 42 -13.08 -10.33 9.72
N PHE A 43 -12.34 -11.43 9.63
CA PHE A 43 -10.90 -11.49 9.82
C PHE A 43 -10.28 -12.20 8.62
N MET A 44 -9.24 -11.61 8.05
CA MET A 44 -8.56 -12.11 6.86
C MET A 44 -7.05 -12.12 7.05
N THR A 45 -6.37 -13.05 6.41
CA THR A 45 -4.91 -13.16 6.43
C THR A 45 -4.37 -13.43 5.03
N TYR A 46 -3.14 -13.02 4.75
CA TYR A 46 -2.39 -13.37 3.55
C TYR A 46 -1.14 -14.22 3.86
N ASP A 47 -0.82 -14.43 5.14
CA ASP A 47 0.37 -15.19 5.56
C ASP A 47 0.05 -16.16 6.71
N ASP A 48 1.02 -16.42 7.60
CA ASP A 48 0.92 -17.33 8.73
C ASP A 48 0.26 -16.70 9.98
N GLU A 49 0.08 -15.37 10.01
CA GLU A 49 -0.63 -14.72 11.10
C GLU A 49 -2.11 -15.10 11.07
N HIS A 50 -2.73 -15.24 12.25
CA HIS A 50 -4.14 -15.65 12.35
C HIS A 50 -5.08 -14.70 11.60
N HIS A 51 -4.73 -13.41 11.51
CA HIS A 51 -5.34 -12.38 10.68
C HIS A 51 -4.40 -11.17 10.58
N ARG A 52 -4.32 -10.57 9.39
CA ARG A 52 -3.66 -9.30 9.09
C ARG A 52 -4.65 -8.15 8.98
N PHE A 53 -5.87 -8.48 8.58
CA PHE A 53 -6.97 -7.54 8.44
C PHE A 53 -8.15 -7.99 9.31
N ALA A 54 -8.77 -7.03 9.97
CA ALA A 54 -10.11 -7.18 10.52
C ALA A 54 -11.01 -6.09 9.97
N PHE A 55 -12.28 -6.43 9.75
CA PHE A 55 -13.28 -5.51 9.23
C PHE A 55 -14.48 -5.50 10.16
N ALA A 56 -14.93 -4.31 10.51
CA ALA A 56 -16.11 -4.08 11.33
C ALA A 56 -17.19 -3.39 10.48
N ASP A 57 -18.33 -4.07 10.30
CA ASP A 57 -19.48 -3.55 9.56
C ASP A 57 -20.25 -2.54 10.43
N MET A 58 -20.07 -1.27 10.11
CA MET A 58 -20.70 -0.17 10.83
C MET A 58 -22.20 -0.10 10.57
N ASN A 59 -22.72 -0.73 9.52
CA ASN A 59 -24.18 -0.85 9.33
C ASN A 59 -24.82 -1.73 10.40
N VAL A 60 -24.08 -2.69 10.95
CA VAL A 60 -24.55 -3.56 12.02
C VAL A 60 -24.22 -2.99 13.39
N LEU A 61 -22.99 -2.52 13.57
CA LEU A 61 -22.50 -2.07 14.88
C LEU A 61 -23.00 -0.67 15.25
N GLN A 62 -23.21 0.21 14.27
CA GLN A 62 -23.70 1.57 14.45
C GLN A 62 -24.69 1.95 13.32
N PRO A 63 -25.89 1.35 13.32
CA PRO A 63 -26.84 1.46 12.21
C PRO A 63 -27.36 2.89 11.96
N ASN A 64 -27.24 3.79 12.94
CA ASN A 64 -27.74 5.16 12.85
C ASN A 64 -26.70 6.16 12.30
N GLY A 65 -25.47 5.72 12.02
CA GLY A 65 -24.43 6.57 11.45
C GLY A 65 -24.53 6.67 9.92
N GLY A 66 -23.92 7.71 9.35
CA GLY A 66 -23.91 7.97 7.91
C GLY A 66 -22.62 7.53 7.21
N GLU A 67 -22.62 7.56 5.87
CA GLU A 67 -21.41 7.33 5.06
C GLU A 67 -20.37 8.44 5.20
N THR A 68 -20.80 9.64 5.58
CA THR A 68 -19.96 10.84 5.74
C THR A 68 -19.18 10.89 7.07
N GLU A 69 -19.14 9.80 7.84
CA GLU A 69 -18.41 9.74 9.12
C GLU A 69 -16.88 9.65 8.95
N LYS A 70 -16.34 9.73 7.72
CA LYS A 70 -14.89 9.80 7.47
C LYS A 70 -14.29 11.03 8.17
N SER A 71 -13.54 10.78 9.23
CA SER A 71 -12.98 11.82 10.08
C SER A 71 -11.70 12.43 9.47
N GLY A 72 -11.83 13.61 8.86
CA GLY A 72 -10.82 14.68 8.83
C GLY A 72 -9.41 14.41 8.24
N ALA A 73 -8.59 15.46 8.18
CA ALA A 73 -7.23 15.44 7.65
C ALA A 73 -6.18 14.80 8.60
N ILE A 74 -6.59 14.26 9.75
CA ILE A 74 -5.72 13.67 10.77
C ILE A 74 -6.12 12.20 10.95
N GLY A 75 -5.17 11.28 10.81
CA GLY A 75 -5.41 9.84 10.92
C GLY A 75 -4.22 8.99 10.48
N VAL A 76 -4.50 7.71 10.21
CA VAL A 76 -3.56 6.85 9.49
C VAL A 76 -3.52 7.33 8.05
N ASP A 77 -2.31 7.57 7.54
CA ASP A 77 -2.16 8.04 6.18
C ASP A 77 -2.32 6.91 5.16
N HIS A 78 -1.47 5.90 5.31
CA HIS A 78 -1.50 4.66 4.54
C HIS A 78 -0.84 3.54 5.36
N VAL A 79 -0.95 2.30 4.87
CA VAL A 79 -0.20 1.15 5.39
C VAL A 79 0.67 0.58 4.28
N GLY A 80 1.98 0.51 4.51
CA GLY A 80 2.95 -0.02 3.57
C GLY A 80 3.19 -1.51 3.73
N TYR A 81 3.36 -2.20 2.60
CA TYR A 81 3.62 -3.63 2.50
C TYR A 81 4.77 -3.87 1.52
N THR A 82 5.83 -4.50 2.01
CA THR A 82 6.95 -4.89 1.16
C THR A 82 6.63 -6.19 0.42
N LEU A 83 6.79 -6.18 -0.90
CA LEU A 83 6.78 -7.37 -1.76
C LEU A 83 8.21 -7.90 -1.92
N GLY A 84 8.34 -9.19 -2.20
CA GLY A 84 9.64 -9.88 -2.19
C GLY A 84 10.60 -9.51 -3.31
N SER A 85 10.14 -8.82 -4.37
CA SER A 85 10.98 -8.39 -5.49
C SER A 85 10.26 -7.36 -6.37
N VAL A 86 11.03 -6.66 -7.22
CA VAL A 86 10.48 -5.77 -8.24
C VAL A 86 9.64 -6.53 -9.27
N ASP A 87 10.02 -7.77 -9.59
CA ASP A 87 9.23 -8.68 -10.44
C ASP A 87 7.85 -8.94 -9.83
N ALA A 88 7.79 -9.27 -8.52
CA ALA A 88 6.53 -9.46 -7.83
C ALA A 88 5.67 -8.19 -7.79
N LEU A 89 6.29 -7.02 -7.62
CA LEU A 89 5.57 -5.72 -7.66
C LEU A 89 4.95 -5.46 -9.03
N LEU A 90 5.72 -5.63 -10.09
CA LEU A 90 5.32 -5.32 -11.47
C LEU A 90 4.29 -6.33 -12.01
N GLU A 91 4.45 -7.62 -11.73
CA GLU A 91 3.50 -8.65 -12.15
C GLU A 91 2.21 -8.63 -11.31
N ASN A 92 2.29 -8.25 -10.03
CA ASN A 92 1.10 -7.96 -9.23
C ASN A 92 0.33 -6.77 -9.82
N TYR A 93 1.02 -5.68 -10.17
CA TYR A 93 0.41 -4.54 -10.88
C TYR A 93 -0.31 -4.96 -12.16
N ALA A 94 0.35 -5.74 -13.01
CA ALA A 94 -0.27 -6.24 -14.25
C ALA A 94 -1.56 -7.02 -13.97
N SER A 95 -1.52 -7.91 -12.99
CA SER A 95 -2.66 -8.75 -12.59
C SER A 95 -3.82 -7.94 -12.02
N LEU A 96 -3.54 -6.90 -11.22
CA LEU A 96 -4.57 -6.02 -10.67
C LEU A 96 -5.18 -5.12 -11.73
N LYS A 97 -4.36 -4.63 -12.66
CA LYS A 97 -4.81 -3.78 -13.77
C LYS A 97 -5.83 -4.51 -14.65
N GLU A 98 -5.61 -5.79 -14.96
CA GLU A 98 -6.57 -6.62 -15.70
C GLU A 98 -7.94 -6.74 -14.99
N LYS A 99 -7.97 -6.61 -13.67
CA LYS A 99 -9.18 -6.61 -12.84
C LYS A 99 -9.78 -5.21 -12.64
N GLY A 100 -9.23 -4.20 -13.31
CA GLY A 100 -9.68 -2.81 -13.20
C GLY A 100 -9.20 -2.10 -11.93
N ILE A 101 -8.21 -2.65 -11.22
CA ILE A 101 -7.60 -2.05 -10.03
C ILE A 101 -6.24 -1.50 -10.42
N SER A 102 -6.07 -0.18 -10.38
CA SER A 102 -4.81 0.49 -10.72
C SER A 102 -4.35 1.36 -9.55
N PRO A 103 -3.04 1.52 -9.36
CA PRO A 103 -2.52 2.46 -8.39
C PRO A 103 -2.88 3.88 -8.81
N TYR A 104 -3.22 4.73 -7.85
CA TYR A 104 -3.50 6.15 -8.12
C TYR A 104 -2.22 7.01 -8.03
N TRP A 105 -1.13 6.43 -7.52
CA TRP A 105 0.15 7.11 -7.37
C TRP A 105 1.29 6.09 -7.39
N CYS A 106 2.26 6.30 -8.28
CA CYS A 106 3.46 5.47 -8.42
C CYS A 106 4.68 6.36 -8.26
N VAL A 107 5.50 6.06 -7.26
CA VAL A 107 6.59 6.95 -6.87
C VAL A 107 7.81 6.15 -6.45
N HIS A 108 8.97 6.61 -6.90
CA HIS A 108 10.26 6.10 -6.53
C HIS A 108 10.82 6.98 -5.42
N HIS A 109 10.66 6.56 -4.16
CA HIS A 109 11.10 7.29 -2.96
C HIS A 109 12.62 7.32 -2.79
N GLY A 110 13.36 6.55 -3.59
CA GLY A 110 14.82 6.52 -3.53
C GLY A 110 15.39 5.57 -2.47
N VAL A 111 14.55 5.15 -1.52
CA VAL A 111 14.78 3.98 -0.66
C VAL A 111 13.90 2.81 -1.09
N THR A 112 12.74 3.11 -1.68
CA THR A 112 11.76 2.14 -2.18
C THR A 112 11.20 2.56 -3.54
N VAL A 113 10.72 1.58 -4.31
CA VAL A 113 9.80 1.79 -5.45
C VAL A 113 8.41 1.39 -4.99
N SER A 114 7.45 2.32 -5.10
CA SER A 114 6.16 2.22 -4.45
C SER A 114 4.98 2.46 -5.38
N MET A 115 3.92 1.68 -5.19
CA MET A 115 2.62 1.82 -5.86
C MET A 115 1.50 1.90 -4.81
N TYR A 116 0.75 3.00 -4.85
CA TYR A 116 -0.32 3.28 -3.89
C TYR A 116 -1.70 2.97 -4.46
N TYR A 117 -2.48 2.20 -3.72
CA TYR A 117 -3.84 1.79 -4.03
C TYR A 117 -4.82 2.29 -2.97
N ALA A 118 -6.05 2.53 -3.38
CA ALA A 118 -7.15 2.88 -2.49
C ALA A 118 -8.17 1.75 -2.46
N ASP A 119 -8.56 1.31 -1.27
CA ASP A 119 -9.68 0.38 -1.11
C ASP A 119 -11.00 1.12 -1.41
N PRO A 120 -12.16 0.42 -1.44
CA PRO A 120 -13.44 1.08 -1.64
C PRO A 120 -13.62 2.26 -0.69
N ASP A 121 -13.28 2.10 0.60
CA ASP A 121 -13.30 3.13 1.63
C ASP A 121 -12.23 4.20 1.52
N GLY A 122 -11.39 4.19 0.50
CA GLY A 122 -10.33 5.17 0.30
C GLY A 122 -9.23 5.08 1.36
N ASN A 123 -9.15 3.98 2.14
CA ASN A 123 -7.96 3.70 2.91
C ASN A 123 -6.83 3.41 1.93
N GLN A 124 -5.65 3.94 2.25
CA GLN A 124 -4.51 3.91 1.33
C GLN A 124 -3.56 2.80 1.73
N MET A 125 -3.11 2.03 0.75
CA MET A 125 -2.11 0.98 0.93
C MET A 125 -1.01 1.17 -0.08
N GLU A 126 0.22 0.96 0.36
CA GLU A 126 1.40 1.01 -0.47
C GLU A 126 1.92 -0.42 -0.66
N PHE A 127 2.11 -0.83 -1.90
CA PHE A 127 3.01 -1.94 -2.22
C PHE A 127 4.36 -1.38 -2.62
N GLN A 128 5.40 -1.84 -1.95
CA GLN A 128 6.76 -1.37 -2.19
C GLN A 128 7.75 -2.52 -2.34
N VAL A 129 8.88 -2.23 -2.96
CA VAL A 129 10.10 -3.04 -2.88
C VAL A 129 11.25 -2.15 -2.41
N ASP A 130 12.08 -2.67 -1.52
CA ASP A 130 13.30 -1.99 -1.07
C ASP A 130 14.33 -1.96 -2.19
N LEU A 131 15.03 -0.83 -2.34
CA LEU A 131 16.13 -0.71 -3.30
C LEU A 131 17.38 -1.49 -2.88
N MET A 132 17.51 -1.79 -1.59
CA MET A 132 18.70 -2.36 -0.98
C MET A 132 18.39 -3.73 -0.39
N ASP A 133 19.34 -4.65 -0.51
CA ASP A 133 19.21 -6.00 0.06
C ASP A 133 19.21 -6.00 1.61
N SER A 134 19.71 -4.92 2.21
CA SER A 134 19.85 -4.78 3.66
C SER A 134 19.02 -3.63 4.21
N SER A 135 18.21 -3.91 5.23
CA SER A 135 17.51 -2.88 6.00
C SER A 135 18.46 -1.95 6.75
N GLU A 136 19.70 -2.39 7.02
CA GLU A 136 20.73 -1.54 7.63
C GLU A 136 21.18 -0.45 6.64
N ASP A 137 21.46 -0.83 5.40
CA ASP A 137 21.86 0.11 4.34
C ASP A 137 20.72 1.09 4.03
N ALA A 138 19.47 0.60 3.97
CA ALA A 138 18.29 1.45 3.79
C ALA A 138 18.13 2.43 4.96
N SER A 139 18.40 1.99 6.19
CA SER A 139 18.38 2.85 7.38
C SER A 139 19.48 3.90 7.37
N GLU A 140 20.69 3.54 6.92
CA GLU A 140 21.80 4.49 6.77
C GLU A 140 21.51 5.53 5.68
N LEU A 141 20.96 5.11 4.54
CA LEU A 141 20.54 6.03 3.48
C LEU A 141 19.46 6.99 4.00
N MET A 142 18.46 6.48 4.71
CA MET A 142 17.45 7.30 5.35
C MET A 142 18.07 8.33 6.33
N ALA A 143 19.05 7.92 7.13
CA ALA A 143 19.68 8.78 8.12
C ALA A 143 20.60 9.86 7.52
N THR A 144 21.13 9.66 6.30
CA THR A 144 22.22 10.47 5.76
C THR A 144 21.89 11.23 4.48
N ARG A 145 20.96 10.74 3.65
CA ARG A 145 20.73 11.23 2.28
C ARG A 145 19.26 11.45 1.92
N PHE A 146 18.32 11.09 2.80
CA PHE A 146 16.89 11.15 2.50
C PHE A 146 16.39 12.54 2.11
N ASP A 147 16.95 13.60 2.69
CA ASP A 147 16.60 14.99 2.38
C ASP A 147 16.85 15.38 0.91
N ALA A 148 17.67 14.61 0.18
CA ALA A 148 17.88 14.83 -1.26
C ALA A 148 16.65 14.48 -2.10
N ASN A 149 15.78 13.57 -1.61
CA ASN A 149 14.55 13.17 -2.29
C ASN A 149 13.49 12.62 -1.29
N PRO A 150 12.94 13.46 -0.40
CA PRO A 150 12.13 12.99 0.72
C PRO A 150 10.73 12.51 0.33
N ILE A 151 10.27 12.83 -0.89
CA ILE A 151 8.96 12.43 -1.42
C ILE A 151 9.12 11.44 -2.57
N GLY A 152 10.19 11.49 -3.35
CA GLY A 152 10.36 10.63 -4.52
C GLY A 152 10.01 11.31 -5.84
N VAL A 153 10.27 10.57 -6.91
CA VAL A 153 9.99 10.96 -8.31
C VAL A 153 8.91 10.04 -8.85
N GLU A 154 7.87 10.59 -9.49
CA GLU A 154 6.83 9.78 -10.10
C GLU A 154 7.39 8.97 -11.28
N TYR A 155 6.86 7.77 -11.48
CA TYR A 155 7.20 6.95 -12.63
C TYR A 155 5.94 6.35 -13.26
N ASP A 156 6.03 6.04 -14.55
CA ASP A 156 4.97 5.34 -15.27
C ASP A 156 5.12 3.82 -15.07
N PRO A 157 4.16 3.16 -14.37
CA PRO A 157 4.25 1.74 -14.10
C PRO A 157 4.15 0.88 -15.37
N ASP A 158 3.50 1.37 -16.45
CA ASP A 158 3.44 0.66 -17.72
C ASP A 158 4.81 0.65 -18.43
N GLN A 159 5.51 1.78 -18.40
CA GLN A 159 6.87 1.86 -18.96
C GLN A 159 7.84 0.99 -18.17
N MET A 160 7.77 1.01 -16.83
CA MET A 160 8.62 0.18 -15.98
C MET A 160 8.36 -1.31 -16.20
N LEU A 161 7.09 -1.74 -16.25
CA LEU A 161 6.71 -3.12 -16.58
C LEU A 161 7.18 -3.54 -17.97
N ALA A 162 7.04 -2.68 -18.98
CA ALA A 162 7.50 -2.97 -20.33
C ALA A 162 9.02 -3.14 -20.40
N GLY A 163 9.77 -2.28 -19.70
CA GLY A 163 11.22 -2.38 -19.58
C GLY A 163 11.66 -3.68 -18.89
N HIS A 164 11.02 -4.03 -17.77
CA HIS A 164 11.25 -5.28 -17.06
C HIS A 164 11.04 -6.50 -17.97
N ARG A 165 9.90 -6.57 -18.66
CA ARG A 165 9.58 -7.68 -19.60
C ARG A 165 10.49 -7.70 -20.83
N ALA A 166 11.12 -6.58 -21.18
CA ALA A 166 12.14 -6.49 -22.21
C ALA A 166 13.55 -6.87 -21.73
N GLY A 167 13.73 -7.17 -20.44
CA GLY A 167 14.99 -7.65 -19.87
C GLY A 167 15.89 -6.58 -19.26
N VAL A 168 15.37 -5.40 -18.94
CA VAL A 168 16.09 -4.40 -18.11
C VAL A 168 16.38 -5.02 -16.74
N SER A 169 17.60 -4.87 -16.23
CA SER A 169 17.99 -5.51 -14.96
C SER A 169 17.30 -4.85 -13.75
N HIS A 170 17.11 -5.61 -12.67
CA HIS A 170 16.56 -5.06 -11.43
C HIS A 170 17.40 -3.88 -10.91
N ASP A 171 18.73 -3.98 -10.95
CA ASP A 171 19.64 -2.88 -10.56
C ASP A 171 19.41 -1.59 -11.35
N GLU A 172 18.97 -1.70 -12.61
CA GLU A 172 18.66 -0.54 -13.44
C GLU A 172 17.27 0.02 -13.14
N LEU A 173 16.28 -0.84 -12.90
CA LEU A 173 14.93 -0.44 -12.47
C LEU A 173 14.92 0.21 -11.09
N LEU A 174 15.76 -0.29 -10.18
CA LEU A 174 15.91 0.16 -8.79
C LEU A 174 17.05 1.16 -8.60
N ARG A 175 17.61 1.70 -9.69
CA ARG A 175 18.70 2.68 -9.58
C ARG A 175 18.17 3.94 -8.91
N PHE A 176 18.85 4.38 -7.86
CA PHE A 176 18.58 5.67 -7.22
C PHE A 176 18.74 6.82 -8.22
N TYR A 177 17.72 7.67 -8.35
CA TYR A 177 17.74 8.87 -9.18
C TYR A 177 17.89 10.12 -8.31
N GLU A 178 19.01 10.83 -8.48
CA GLU A 178 19.18 12.17 -7.94
C GLU A 178 18.75 13.23 -8.96
N GLY A 179 17.92 14.18 -8.53
CA GLY A 179 17.59 15.37 -9.33
C GLY A 179 16.40 15.24 -10.29
N GLY A 180 15.54 14.23 -10.12
CA GLY A 180 14.23 14.22 -10.78
C GLY A 180 13.29 15.30 -10.22
N GLU A 181 12.22 15.62 -10.97
CA GLU A 181 11.17 16.50 -10.46
C GLU A 181 10.48 15.82 -9.28
N VAL A 182 10.50 16.49 -8.12
CA VAL A 182 9.89 15.96 -6.91
C VAL A 182 8.39 15.80 -7.14
N SER A 183 7.87 14.61 -6.85
CA SER A 183 6.46 14.29 -7.00
C SER A 183 5.58 15.30 -6.25
N PRO A 184 4.50 15.81 -6.88
CA PRO A 184 3.46 16.48 -6.11
C PRO A 184 2.84 15.45 -5.16
N ILE A 185 2.64 15.82 -3.89
CA ILE A 185 2.04 14.91 -2.91
C ILE A 185 0.59 14.62 -3.33
N ARG A 186 0.32 13.34 -3.68
CA ARG A 186 -1.02 12.77 -3.93
C ARG A 186 -1.78 13.33 -5.15
N GLY A 187 -1.16 13.27 -6.33
CA GLY A 187 -1.73 13.56 -7.67
C GLY A 187 -3.27 13.54 -7.84
N GLU A 188 -3.85 12.59 -8.59
CA GLU A 188 -5.30 12.58 -8.90
C GLU A 188 -6.21 12.29 -7.70
N PHE A 189 -5.67 11.84 -6.57
CA PHE A 189 -6.45 11.55 -5.36
C PHE A 189 -7.21 12.79 -4.86
N ALA A 190 -6.60 13.97 -4.92
CA ALA A 190 -7.30 15.21 -4.59
C ALA A 190 -8.55 15.43 -5.46
N ARG A 191 -8.58 14.95 -6.72
CA ARG A 191 -9.76 15.02 -7.59
C ARG A 191 -10.77 13.91 -7.28
N LEU A 192 -10.32 12.70 -6.99
CA LEU A 192 -11.18 11.54 -6.67
C LEU A 192 -11.94 11.68 -5.35
N VAL A 193 -11.39 12.41 -4.38
CA VAL A 193 -12.04 12.66 -3.08
C VAL A 193 -12.91 13.94 -3.11
N SER A 194 -12.79 14.74 -4.17
CA SER A 194 -13.55 15.99 -4.36
C SER A 194 -14.77 15.85 -5.28
N ALA A 195 -15.00 14.66 -5.84
CA ALA A 195 -16.13 14.33 -6.72
C ALA A 195 -17.17 13.48 -5.98
#